data_AF-A0A2S6C8B8-F1
#
_entry.id   AF-A0A2S6C8B8-F1
#
_cell.length_a   1.000
_cell.length_b   1.000
_cell.length_c   1.000
_cell.angle_alpha   90.00
_cell.angle_beta   90.00
_cell.angle_gamma   90.00
#
_symmetry.space_group_name_H-M   'P 1'
#
loop_
_entity.id
_entity.type
_entity.pdbx_description
1 polymer ?
#
loop_
_entity_poly.entity_id
_entity_poly.type
_entity_poly.pdbx_seq_one_letter_code
_entity_poly.pdbx_strand_id
1 'polypeptide(L)'
;MLTFADDSVLVPPDVASHVGLIGDQVRAKAKYGGGFVANVEGLHHLHCLNLLRQALYWNFDYYHARAEGAFLNDDFIMKKHVTHCLDILRQQLMCSVDIGVMGQVWFRPSAENPPEAFVDFNTKHRCRNFEAIRKWAYEHQVEKPSPPDLLEPPHTGDRIFDEVP
;
A
#
# COMPACT_ATOMS: atom_id res chain seq x y z
N MET A 1 -2.82 16.75 -4.92
CA MET A 1 -2.26 15.82 -3.91
C MET A 1 -2.63 14.43 -4.38
N LEU A 2 -1.66 13.54 -4.64
CA LEU A 2 -1.95 12.17 -5.07
C LEU A 2 -2.52 11.40 -3.87
N THR A 3 -3.82 11.56 -3.62
CA THR A 3 -4.58 10.62 -2.80
C THR A 3 -4.75 9.39 -3.66
N PHE A 4 -3.79 8.48 -3.61
CA PHE A 4 -4.00 7.13 -4.11
C PHE A 4 -5.17 6.56 -3.30
N ALA A 5 -6.16 6.00 -3.98
CA ALA A 5 -7.27 5.30 -3.33
C ALA A 5 -6.68 4.06 -2.65
N ASP A 6 -6.13 4.23 -1.45
CA ASP A 6 -5.88 3.15 -0.51
C ASP A 6 -7.19 2.85 0.25
N ASP A 7 -8.23 2.70 -0.55
CA ASP A 7 -9.60 2.64 -0.11
C ASP A 7 -9.97 1.17 -0.19
N SER A 8 -10.55 0.67 0.89
CA SER A 8 -10.96 -0.71 0.92
C SER A 8 -12.05 -0.96 -0.12
N VAL A 9 -12.00 -2.10 -0.76
CA VAL A 9 -13.04 -2.62 -1.66
C VAL A 9 -13.83 -3.70 -0.94
N LEU A 10 -15.06 -3.95 -1.40
CA LEU A 10 -15.86 -5.09 -0.96
C LEU A 10 -15.68 -6.24 -1.95
N VAL A 11 -15.10 -7.35 -1.48
CA VAL A 11 -14.92 -8.56 -2.28
C VAL A 11 -16.12 -9.48 -2.06
N PRO A 12 -16.86 -9.83 -3.13
CA PRO A 12 -18.00 -10.74 -3.03
C PRO A 12 -17.62 -12.12 -2.46
N PRO A 13 -18.46 -12.74 -1.60
CA PRO A 13 -18.14 -14.03 -0.99
C PRO A 13 -17.90 -15.18 -1.98
N ASP A 14 -18.53 -15.14 -3.16
CA ASP A 14 -18.42 -16.16 -4.21
C ASP A 14 -17.05 -16.17 -4.90
N VAL A 15 -16.33 -15.04 -4.88
CA VAL A 15 -14.97 -14.94 -5.45
C VAL A 15 -13.86 -14.90 -4.39
N ALA A 16 -14.20 -14.76 -3.11
CA ALA A 16 -13.26 -14.57 -2.01
C ALA A 16 -12.15 -15.64 -1.96
N SER A 17 -12.51 -16.93 -2.05
CA SER A 17 -11.54 -18.03 -2.04
C SER A 17 -10.62 -18.05 -3.26
N HIS A 18 -11.11 -17.60 -4.42
CA HIS A 18 -10.31 -17.52 -5.66
C HIS A 18 -9.23 -16.44 -5.60
N VAL A 19 -9.42 -15.42 -4.75
CA VAL A 19 -8.45 -14.34 -4.53
C VAL A 19 -7.66 -14.50 -3.22
N GLY A 20 -7.76 -15.68 -2.58
CA GLY A 20 -6.97 -16.01 -1.39
C GLY A 20 -7.53 -15.52 -0.07
N LEU A 21 -8.75 -14.95 -0.04
CA LEU A 21 -9.43 -14.62 1.21
C LEU A 21 -10.02 -15.89 1.85
N ILE A 22 -9.97 -15.93 3.17
CA ILE A 22 -10.43 -17.07 3.97
C ILE A 22 -11.62 -16.69 4.85
N GLY A 23 -12.37 -17.70 5.31
CA GLY A 23 -13.71 -17.51 5.88
C GLY A 23 -13.80 -16.63 7.12
N ASP A 24 -12.71 -16.58 7.91
CA ASP A 24 -12.57 -15.86 9.19
C ASP A 24 -12.05 -14.41 9.03
N GLN A 25 -11.92 -13.91 7.80
CA GLN A 25 -11.56 -12.52 7.55
C GLN A 25 -12.75 -11.56 7.67
N VAL A 26 -12.42 -10.29 7.92
CA VAL A 26 -13.36 -9.21 8.23
C VAL A 26 -14.37 -8.99 7.10
N ARG A 27 -15.65 -8.87 7.48
CA ARG A 27 -16.77 -8.67 6.56
C ARG A 27 -17.50 -7.36 6.84
N ALA A 28 -18.07 -6.79 5.79
CA ALA A 28 -19.02 -5.69 5.89
C ALA A 28 -20.44 -6.21 6.11
N LYS A 29 -21.27 -5.46 6.83
CA LYS A 29 -22.68 -5.79 7.02
C LYS A 29 -23.41 -5.81 5.68
N ALA A 30 -24.36 -6.73 5.53
CA ALA A 30 -25.18 -6.87 4.31
C ALA A 30 -25.85 -5.56 3.84
N LYS A 31 -26.25 -4.67 4.76
CA LYS A 31 -26.85 -3.36 4.42
C LYS A 31 -25.90 -2.41 3.65
N TYR A 32 -24.60 -2.68 3.67
CA TYR A 32 -23.58 -1.93 2.94
C TYR A 32 -23.02 -2.71 1.74
N GLY A 33 -23.71 -3.77 1.31
CA GLY A 33 -23.29 -4.63 0.19
C GLY A 33 -22.75 -5.99 0.61
N GLY A 34 -22.35 -6.15 1.88
CA GLY A 34 -21.77 -7.39 2.38
C GLY A 34 -20.38 -7.69 1.82
N GLY A 35 -19.92 -8.93 2.02
CA GLY A 35 -18.62 -9.38 1.51
C GLY A 35 -17.44 -9.00 2.39
N PHE A 36 -16.24 -9.32 1.92
CA PHE A 36 -15.00 -9.10 2.65
C PHE A 36 -14.45 -7.70 2.41
N VAL A 37 -14.00 -7.05 3.48
CA VAL A 37 -13.32 -5.75 3.37
C VAL A 37 -11.84 -6.03 3.07
N ALA A 38 -11.36 -5.59 1.92
CA ALA A 38 -10.00 -5.85 1.48
C ALA A 38 -9.38 -4.61 0.81
N ASN A 39 -8.06 -4.57 0.70
CA ASN A 39 -7.35 -3.51 -0.03
C ASN A 39 -6.80 -4.09 -1.35
N VAL A 40 -6.72 -3.23 -2.37
CA VAL A 40 -6.00 -3.59 -3.60
C VAL A 40 -4.50 -3.44 -3.32
N GLU A 41 -3.79 -4.56 -3.18
CA GLU A 41 -2.39 -4.58 -2.73
C GLU A 41 -1.49 -3.60 -3.47
N GLY A 42 -1.57 -3.53 -4.80
CA GLY A 42 -0.75 -2.60 -5.60
C GLY A 42 -0.97 -1.11 -5.25
N LEU A 43 -2.19 -0.73 -4.85
CA LEU A 43 -2.50 0.64 -4.40
C LEU A 43 -2.05 0.85 -2.96
N HIS A 44 -2.22 -0.15 -2.09
CA HIS A 44 -1.72 -0.11 -0.72
C HIS A 44 -0.18 -0.02 -0.69
N HIS A 45 0.53 -0.74 -1.56
CA HIS A 45 1.99 -0.62 -1.71
C HIS A 45 2.41 0.82 -2.08
N LEU A 46 1.65 1.51 -2.94
CA LEU A 46 1.93 2.92 -3.25
C LEU A 46 1.65 3.86 -2.08
N HIS A 47 0.62 3.58 -1.27
CA HIS A 47 0.39 4.24 0.00
C HIS A 47 1.58 4.05 0.94
N CYS A 48 2.01 2.80 1.15
CA CYS A 48 3.17 2.45 1.98
C CYS A 48 4.44 3.17 1.51
N LEU A 49 4.70 3.20 0.20
CA LEU A 49 5.86 3.88 -0.37
C LEU A 49 5.81 5.39 -0.10
N ASN A 50 4.64 6.01 -0.24
CA ASN A 50 4.50 7.43 0.07
C ASN A 50 4.67 7.70 1.58
N LEU A 51 4.17 6.83 2.46
CA LEU A 51 4.38 6.97 3.89
C LEU A 51 5.87 6.82 4.26
N LEU A 52 6.57 5.84 3.69
CA LEU A 52 8.03 5.70 3.87
C LEU A 52 8.77 6.96 3.43
N ARG A 53 8.43 7.51 2.25
CA ARG A 53 9.00 8.77 1.76
C ARG A 53 8.78 9.92 2.76
N GLN A 54 7.59 10.02 3.34
CA GLN A 54 7.26 11.05 4.34
C GLN A 54 8.02 10.83 5.65
N ALA A 55 8.27 9.57 6.02
CA ALA A 55 8.96 9.17 7.24
C ALA A 55 10.49 9.21 7.17
N LEU A 56 11.09 9.53 6.00
CA LEU A 56 12.53 9.75 5.88
C LEU A 56 12.98 10.84 6.85
N TYR A 57 14.17 10.69 7.45
CA TYR A 57 14.61 11.58 8.53
C TYR A 57 14.60 13.06 8.13
N TRP A 58 14.86 13.37 6.85
CA TRP A 58 14.86 14.74 6.32
C TRP A 58 13.48 15.28 5.92
N ASN A 59 12.45 14.44 5.92
CA ASN A 59 11.06 14.80 5.62
C ASN A 59 10.16 14.73 6.86
N PHE A 60 10.55 13.96 7.89
CA PHE A 60 9.69 13.61 9.01
C PHE A 60 9.13 14.84 9.72
N ASP A 61 9.97 15.77 10.16
CA ASP A 61 9.54 16.97 10.91
C ASP A 61 8.49 17.78 10.14
N TYR A 62 8.66 17.90 8.82
CA TYR A 62 7.72 18.60 7.96
C TYR A 62 6.34 17.92 7.94
N TYR A 63 6.29 16.60 7.76
CA TYR A 63 5.01 15.87 7.66
C TYR A 63 4.36 15.65 9.04
N HIS A 64 5.17 15.45 10.08
CA HIS A 64 4.71 15.36 11.46
C HIS A 64 4.01 16.65 11.90
N ALA A 65 4.62 17.82 11.63
CA ALA A 65 4.03 19.12 11.93
C ALA A 65 2.71 19.41 11.19
N ARG A 66 2.43 18.74 10.06
CA ARG A 66 1.15 18.89 9.34
C ARG A 66 0.00 18.17 10.02
N ALA A 67 0.27 17.14 10.83
CA ALA A 67 -0.76 16.34 11.50
C ALA A 67 -1.89 15.88 10.56
N GLU A 68 -1.53 15.33 9.40
CA GLU A 68 -2.48 14.86 8.37
C GLU A 68 -2.34 13.35 8.14
N GLY A 69 -3.46 12.67 7.85
CA GLY A 69 -3.46 11.26 7.50
C GLY A 69 -2.84 10.39 8.60
N ALA A 70 -1.84 9.58 8.26
CA ALA A 70 -1.15 8.73 9.22
C ALA A 70 -0.52 9.52 10.39
N PHE A 71 -0.11 10.77 10.17
CA PHE A 71 0.53 11.64 11.17
C PHE A 71 -0.43 12.22 12.21
N LEU A 72 -1.73 11.87 12.15
CA LEU A 72 -2.67 12.11 13.24
C LEU A 72 -2.48 11.15 14.41
N ASN A 73 -1.85 9.99 14.17
CA ASN A 73 -1.58 9.01 15.21
C ASN A 73 -0.35 9.42 16.04
N ASP A 74 -0.25 8.89 17.25
CA ASP A 74 0.95 9.04 18.06
C ASP A 74 2.19 8.37 17.42
N ASP A 75 3.37 8.74 17.91
CA ASP A 75 4.65 8.27 17.38
C ASP A 75 4.82 6.75 17.47
N PHE A 76 4.20 6.09 18.46
CA PHE A 76 4.28 4.63 18.61
C PHE A 76 3.50 3.93 17.49
N ILE A 77 2.28 4.38 17.22
CA ILE A 77 1.46 3.87 16.11
C ILE A 77 2.11 4.20 14.77
N MET A 78 2.65 5.41 14.61
CA MET A 78 3.37 5.80 13.40
C MET A 78 4.57 4.87 13.13
N LYS A 79 5.39 4.61 14.15
CA LYS A 79 6.53 3.71 14.03
C LYS A 79 6.11 2.30 13.61
N LYS A 80 5.03 1.77 14.19
CA LYS A 80 4.46 0.48 13.77
C LYS A 80 4.01 0.53 12.32
N HIS A 81 3.21 1.53 11.93
CA HIS A 81 2.70 1.66 10.57
C HIS A 81 3.82 1.71 9.52
N VAL A 82 4.85 2.56 9.74
CA VAL A 82 6.05 2.64 8.88
C VAL A 82 6.79 1.31 8.80
N THR A 83 6.87 0.56 9.91
CA THR A 83 7.52 -0.76 9.95
C THR A 83 6.76 -1.80 9.12
N HIS A 84 5.43 -1.87 9.25
CA HIS A 84 4.62 -2.77 8.42
C HIS A 84 4.65 -2.36 6.94
N CYS A 85 4.65 -1.05 6.64
CA CYS A 85 4.83 -0.54 5.27
C CYS A 85 6.16 -0.99 4.64
N LEU A 86 7.25 -0.96 5.41
CA LEU A 86 8.54 -1.45 4.94
C LEU A 86 8.50 -2.96 4.68
N ASP A 87 7.90 -3.73 5.58
CA ASP A 87 7.87 -5.18 5.43
C ASP A 87 6.99 -5.65 4.26
N ILE A 88 5.80 -5.07 4.06
CA ILE A 88 4.94 -5.45 2.94
C ILE A 88 5.59 -5.13 1.59
N LEU A 89 6.30 -3.99 1.49
CA LEU A 89 7.07 -3.66 0.29
C LEU A 89 8.23 -4.63 0.05
N ARG A 90 8.92 -5.06 1.11
CA ARG A 90 9.94 -6.11 1.02
C ARG A 90 9.32 -7.42 0.51
N GLN A 91 8.20 -7.86 1.08
CA GLN A 91 7.50 -9.07 0.66
C GLN A 91 7.10 -8.99 -0.82
N GLN A 92 6.54 -7.86 -1.26
CA GLN A 92 6.15 -7.65 -2.66
C GLN A 92 7.35 -7.71 -3.61
N LEU A 93 8.46 -7.04 -3.28
CA LEU A 93 9.68 -7.04 -4.10
C LEU A 93 10.31 -8.43 -4.21
N MET A 94 10.21 -9.25 -3.17
CA MET A 94 10.67 -10.64 -3.19
C MET A 94 9.72 -11.57 -3.96
N CYS A 95 8.40 -11.36 -3.82
CA CYS A 95 7.38 -12.16 -4.50
C CYS A 95 7.36 -11.91 -6.01
N SER A 96 7.56 -10.64 -6.40
CA SER A 96 7.54 -10.18 -7.80
C SER A 96 8.91 -9.74 -8.31
N VAL A 97 9.96 -10.47 -7.91
CA VAL A 97 11.35 -10.12 -8.19
C VAL A 97 11.57 -9.77 -9.67
N ASP A 98 12.05 -8.55 -9.93
CA ASP A 98 12.41 -8.13 -11.29
C ASP A 98 13.78 -8.71 -11.65
N ILE A 99 13.86 -9.37 -12.81
CA ILE A 99 15.07 -9.99 -13.35
C ILE A 99 15.76 -9.11 -14.41
N GLY A 100 15.23 -7.90 -14.66
CA GLY A 100 15.87 -6.90 -15.49
C GLY A 100 17.23 -6.49 -14.93
N VAL A 101 18.13 -6.10 -15.83
CA VAL A 101 19.50 -5.68 -15.47
C VAL A 101 19.67 -4.19 -15.72
N MET A 102 20.37 -3.52 -14.79
CA MET A 102 20.75 -2.13 -14.93
C MET A 102 22.20 -2.05 -15.43
N GLY A 103 22.41 -1.27 -16.49
CA GLY A 103 23.74 -0.96 -16.99
C GLY A 103 24.37 0.23 -16.27
N GLN A 104 25.49 0.70 -16.81
CA GLN A 104 26.13 1.94 -16.37
C GLN A 104 26.31 2.90 -17.55
N VAL A 105 26.25 4.20 -17.27
CA VAL A 105 26.51 5.30 -18.20
C VAL A 105 27.61 6.20 -17.64
N TRP A 106 28.25 6.98 -18.51
CA TRP A 106 29.19 8.02 -18.08
C TRP A 106 28.43 9.26 -17.62
N PHE A 107 28.63 9.64 -16.36
CA PHE A 107 28.07 10.84 -15.75
C PHE A 107 29.19 11.81 -15.38
N ARG A 108 28.96 13.11 -15.58
CA ARG A 108 29.87 14.16 -15.11
C ARG A 108 29.12 15.05 -14.12
N PRO A 109 29.48 15.04 -12.82
CA PRO A 109 28.77 15.82 -11.80
C PRO A 109 28.95 17.33 -11.93
N SER A 110 30.12 17.79 -12.40
CA SER A 110 30.37 19.19 -12.72
C SER A 110 31.45 19.31 -13.81
N ALA A 111 31.58 20.47 -14.45
CA ALA A 111 32.53 20.67 -15.55
C ALA A 111 33.99 20.43 -15.13
N GLU A 112 34.29 20.60 -13.84
CA GLU A 112 35.61 20.48 -13.23
C GLU A 112 35.98 19.04 -12.86
N ASN A 113 35.00 18.13 -12.80
CA ASN A 113 35.21 16.74 -12.39
C ASN A 113 35.33 15.79 -13.59
N PRO A 114 36.18 14.73 -13.51
CA PRO A 114 36.22 13.72 -14.55
C PRO A 114 34.90 12.93 -14.62
N PRO A 115 34.54 12.34 -15.77
CA PRO A 115 33.40 11.44 -15.86
C PRO A 115 33.58 10.20 -14.95
N GLU A 116 32.50 9.79 -14.32
CA GLU A 116 32.41 8.57 -13.50
C GLU A 116 31.29 7.66 -14.01
N ALA A 117 31.39 6.37 -13.71
CA ALA A 117 30.34 5.42 -14.04
C ALA A 117 29.15 5.60 -13.08
N PHE A 118 27.95 5.70 -13.63
CA PHE A 118 26.71 5.86 -12.87
C PHE A 118 25.68 4.85 -13.36
N VAL A 119 24.87 4.29 -12.45
CA VAL A 119 23.87 3.28 -12.80
C VAL A 119 22.75 3.90 -13.62
N ASP A 120 22.43 3.29 -14.76
CA ASP A 120 21.28 3.68 -15.55
C ASP A 120 20.04 2.91 -15.10
N PHE A 121 19.16 3.61 -14.39
CA PHE A 121 17.88 3.07 -13.91
C PHE A 121 16.81 3.00 -15.02
N ASN A 122 17.05 3.58 -16.19
CA ASN A 122 16.08 3.58 -17.30
C ASN A 122 16.11 2.26 -18.07
N THR A 123 15.55 1.21 -17.46
CA THR A 123 15.46 -0.11 -18.07
C THR A 123 14.08 -0.41 -18.63
N LYS A 124 13.98 -1.41 -19.51
CA LYS A 124 12.71 -1.78 -20.13
C LYS A 124 11.95 -2.75 -19.24
N HIS A 125 10.78 -2.33 -18.77
CA HIS A 125 9.87 -3.18 -17.98
C HIS A 125 8.60 -3.52 -18.76
N ARG A 126 7.95 -4.62 -18.38
CA ARG A 126 6.58 -4.95 -18.83
C ARG A 126 5.62 -4.79 -17.67
N CYS A 127 4.88 -3.69 -17.68
CA CYS A 127 3.99 -3.34 -16.57
C CYS A 127 2.58 -3.92 -16.76
N ARG A 128 1.88 -4.14 -15.65
CA ARG A 128 0.42 -4.22 -15.64
C ARG A 128 -0.16 -2.83 -15.97
N ASN A 129 -1.38 -2.79 -16.51
CA ASN A 129 -2.04 -1.53 -16.81
C ASN A 129 -2.50 -0.87 -15.49
N PHE A 130 -1.68 0.04 -14.97
CA PHE A 130 -1.93 0.75 -13.73
C PHE A 130 -3.27 1.50 -13.72
N GLU A 131 -3.60 2.17 -14.82
CA GLU A 131 -4.83 2.96 -14.92
C GLU A 131 -6.08 2.10 -14.91
N ALA A 132 -6.03 0.92 -15.54
CA ALA A 132 -7.13 -0.03 -15.48
C ALA A 132 -7.36 -0.53 -14.04
N ILE A 133 -6.29 -0.85 -13.32
CA ILE A 133 -6.37 -1.30 -11.92
C ILE A 133 -6.91 -0.17 -11.03
N ARG A 134 -6.38 1.05 -11.17
CA ARG A 134 -6.81 2.21 -10.41
C ARG A 134 -8.29 2.54 -10.66
N LYS A 135 -8.72 2.50 -11.92
CA LYS A 135 -10.13 2.73 -12.29
C LYS A 135 -11.04 1.69 -11.65
N TRP A 136 -10.67 0.40 -11.75
CA TRP A 136 -11.44 -0.67 -11.13
C TRP A 136 -11.56 -0.48 -9.63
N ALA A 137 -10.46 -0.19 -8.93
CA ALA A 137 -10.47 0.02 -7.49
C ALA A 137 -11.38 1.19 -7.09
N TYR A 138 -11.28 2.31 -7.80
CA TYR A 138 -12.12 3.49 -7.56
C TYR A 138 -13.63 3.19 -7.72
N GLU A 139 -13.99 2.36 -8.70
CA GLU A 139 -15.39 1.97 -8.95
C GLU A 139 -15.95 1.00 -7.90
N HIS A 140 -15.09 0.31 -7.14
CA HIS A 140 -15.48 -0.74 -6.19
C HIS A 140 -15.11 -0.41 -4.73
N GLN A 141 -14.60 0.79 -4.48
CA GLN A 141 -14.23 1.23 -3.14
C GLN A 141 -15.47 1.42 -2.25
N VAL A 142 -15.30 1.15 -0.96
CA VAL A 142 -16.27 1.47 0.07
C VAL A 142 -16.51 2.98 0.07
N GLU A 143 -17.77 3.40 0.16
CA GLU A 143 -18.13 4.82 0.23
C GLU A 143 -17.41 5.54 1.36
N LYS A 144 -17.02 6.79 1.09
CA LYS A 144 -16.35 7.67 2.05
C LYS A 144 -17.20 8.88 2.45
N PRO A 145 -17.22 9.26 3.75
CA PRO A 145 -16.61 8.55 4.86
C PRO A 145 -17.31 7.21 5.11
N SER A 146 -16.53 6.18 5.46
CA SER A 146 -17.10 4.87 5.72
C SER A 146 -18.01 4.91 6.95
N PRO A 147 -19.19 4.27 6.92
CA PRO A 147 -20.10 4.27 8.05
C PRO A 147 -19.43 3.70 9.31
N PRO A 148 -19.64 4.29 10.50
CA PRO A 148 -19.04 3.80 11.75
C PRO A 148 -19.39 2.35 12.08
N ASP A 149 -20.49 1.84 11.54
CA ASP A 149 -20.97 0.49 11.78
C ASP A 149 -20.87 -0.41 10.53
N LEU A 150 -19.92 -0.13 9.64
CA LEU A 150 -19.67 -0.89 8.41
C LEU A 150 -19.44 -2.39 8.66
N LEU A 151 -18.66 -2.73 9.68
CA LEU A 151 -18.15 -4.09 9.91
C LEU A 151 -19.15 -4.98 10.65
N GLU A 152 -19.16 -6.26 10.31
CA GLU A 152 -19.78 -7.32 11.11
C GLU A 152 -18.92 -7.59 12.36
N PRO A 153 -19.53 -7.97 13.51
CA PRO A 153 -18.75 -8.48 14.64
C PRO A 153 -18.10 -9.83 14.26
N PRO A 154 -17.00 -10.25 14.92
CA PRO A 154 -16.42 -11.57 14.71
C PRO A 154 -17.45 -12.68 14.96
N HIS A 155 -17.46 -13.70 14.10
CA HIS A 155 -18.28 -14.89 14.26
C HIS A 155 -17.61 -15.89 15.22
N THR A 156 -18.40 -16.82 15.75
CA THR A 156 -17.88 -17.91 16.57
C THR A 156 -16.90 -18.77 15.77
N GLY A 157 -15.65 -18.86 16.26
CA GLY A 157 -14.58 -19.62 15.62
C GLY A 157 -13.68 -18.80 14.71
N ASP A 158 -13.98 -17.51 14.49
CA ASP A 158 -13.08 -16.60 13.80
C ASP A 158 -11.77 -16.45 14.58
N ARG A 159 -10.67 -16.37 13.83
CA ARG A 159 -9.34 -16.24 14.41
C ARG A 159 -9.12 -14.79 14.83
N ILE A 160 -8.79 -14.60 16.10
CA ILE A 160 -8.50 -13.29 16.70
C ILE A 160 -7.02 -13.27 17.09
N PHE A 161 -6.29 -12.27 16.61
CA PHE A 161 -4.88 -12.08 16.94
C PHE A 161 -4.74 -11.19 18.18
N ASP A 162 -3.88 -11.59 19.11
CA ASP A 162 -3.57 -10.80 20.32
C ASP A 162 -2.56 -9.68 20.04
N GLU A 163 -1.92 -9.71 18.87
CA GLU A 163 -0.95 -8.73 18.39
C GLU A 163 -1.25 -8.33 16.94
N VAL A 164 -0.76 -7.16 16.51
CA VAL A 164 -0.86 -6.72 15.13
C VAL A 164 0.00 -7.65 14.25
N PRO A 165 -0.61 -8.37 13.28
CA PRO A 165 0.11 -9.29 12.40
C PRO A 165 1.14 -8.61 11.48
#